data_AF-A0A2T4YUE6-F1
#
_entry.id   AF-A0A2T4YUE6-F1
#
_cell.length_a   1.000
_cell.length_b   1.000
_cell.length_c   1.000
_cell.angle_alpha   90.00
_cell.angle_beta   90.00
_cell.angle_gamma   90.00
#
_symmetry.space_group_name_H-M   'P 1'
#
loop_
_entity.id
_entity.type
_entity.pdbx_description
1 polymer ?
#
loop_
_entity_poly.entity_id
_entity_poly.type
_entity_poly.pdbx_seq_one_letter_code
_entity_poly.pdbx_strand_id
1 'polypeptide(L)' 'METIYDWLSVAVFAGLALLYLQRSMEDEPVDTVWHYLPPAIACALSNWLGNEGYAIPAVLVLAASVGYIIYVLRPSLPGR' A
#
# COMPACT_ATOMS: atom_id res chain seq x y z
N MET A 1 6.36 15.80 4.94
CA MET A 1 5.27 15.92 3.95
C MET A 1 5.58 17.14 3.12
N GLU A 2 6.62 17.03 2.31
CA GLU A 2 7.17 18.10 1.47
C GLU A 2 6.90 17.85 -0.01
N THR A 3 6.73 16.58 -0.42
CA THR A 3 6.57 16.21 -1.84
C THR A 3 5.23 15.54 -2.12
N ILE A 4 4.84 15.50 -3.39
CA ILE A 4 3.66 14.73 -3.84
C ILE A 4 3.83 13.23 -3.56
N TYR A 5 5.07 12.73 -3.52
CA TYR A 5 5.37 11.33 -3.22
C TYR A 5 5.08 10.98 -1.76
N ASP A 6 5.30 11.91 -0.82
CA ASP A 6 4.93 11.73 0.59
C ASP A 6 3.41 11.51 0.71
N TRP A 7 2.62 12.38 0.08
CA TRP A 7 1.16 12.30 0.12
C TRP A 7 0.62 11.03 -0.53
N LEU A 8 1.16 10.66 -1.69
CA LEU A 8 0.74 9.44 -2.41
C LEU A 8 1.12 8.18 -1.63
N SER A 9 2.36 8.09 -1.15
CA SER A 9 2.83 6.92 -0.41
C SER A 9 2.08 6.75 0.91
N VAL A 10 1.81 7.85 1.63
CA VAL A 10 0.99 7.83 2.85
C VAL A 10 -0.45 7.44 2.55
N ALA A 11 -1.06 7.95 1.49
CA ALA A 11 -2.43 7.58 1.13
C ALA A 11 -2.56 6.08 0.83
N VAL A 12 -1.64 5.51 0.05
CA VAL A 12 -1.61 4.06 -0.25
C VAL A 12 -1.36 3.26 1.01
N PHE A 13 -0.39 3.66 1.85
CA PHE A 13 -0.09 2.98 3.10
C PHE A 13 -1.27 3.03 4.10
N ALA A 14 -1.93 4.18 4.21
CA ALA A 14 -3.11 4.33 5.06
C ALA A 14 -4.27 3.45 4.57
N GLY A 15 -4.50 3.39 3.24
CA GLY A 15 -5.47 2.46 2.65
C GLY A 15 -5.15 0.99 2.95
N LEU A 16 -3.87 0.61 2.86
CA LEU A 16 -3.39 -0.73 3.22
C LEU A 16 -3.61 -1.04 4.71
N ALA A 17 -3.28 -0.10 5.59
CA ALA A 17 -3.48 -0.26 7.03
C ALA A 17 -4.96 -0.37 7.41
N LEU A 18 -5.82 0.42 6.76
CA LEU A 18 -7.28 0.32 6.93
C LEU A 18 -7.82 -1.01 6.45
N LEU A 19 -7.37 -1.50 5.28
CA LEU A 19 -7.74 -2.83 4.78
C LEU A 19 -7.32 -3.94 5.75
N TYR A 20 -6.09 -3.88 6.25
CA TYR A 20 -5.59 -4.83 7.25
C TYR A 20 -6.46 -4.81 8.51
N LEU A 21 -6.77 -3.62 9.03
CA LEU A 21 -7.59 -3.48 10.23
C LEU A 21 -9.01 -4.02 10.00
N GLN A 22 -9.62 -3.69 8.86
CA GLN A 22 -10.95 -4.20 8.50
C GLN A 22 -10.97 -5.73 8.50
N ARG A 23 -10.02 -6.39 7.82
CA ARG A 23 -9.93 -7.85 7.74
C ARG A 23 -9.55 -8.50 9.05
N SER A 24 -8.81 -7.81 9.91
CA SER A 24 -8.46 -8.30 11.24
C SER A 24 -9.67 -8.33 12.19
N MET A 25 -10.77 -7.65 11.84
CA MET A 25 -12.03 -7.65 12.59
C MET A 25 -13.06 -8.64 12.03
N GLU A 26 -12.75 -9.36 10.94
CA GLU A 26 -13.63 -10.39 10.38
C GLU A 26 -13.54 -11.68 11.20
N ASP A 27 -14.66 -12.41 11.33
CA ASP A 27 -14.75 -13.64 12.13
C ASP A 27 -13.84 -14.77 11.61
N GLU A 28 -13.63 -14.81 10.29
CA GLU A 28 -12.68 -15.70 9.63
C GLU A 28 -11.54 -14.88 9.02
N PRO A 29 -10.31 -14.94 9.58
CA PRO A 29 -9.19 -14.18 9.07
C PRO A 29 -8.79 -14.68 7.67
N VAL A 30 -9.08 -13.85 6.66
CA VAL A 30 -8.80 -14.14 5.24
C VAL A 30 -7.29 -14.14 4.95
N ASP A 31 -6.53 -13.28 5.65
CA ASP A 31 -5.10 -13.09 5.42
C ASP A 31 -4.29 -13.02 6.73
N THR A 32 -2.98 -13.21 6.59
CA THR A 32 -2.01 -12.94 7.67
C THR A 32 -1.30 -11.60 7.45
N VAL A 33 -0.78 -11.00 8.54
CA VAL A 33 -0.03 -9.73 8.51
C VAL A 33 1.14 -9.72 7.51
N TRP A 34 1.71 -10.89 7.21
CA TRP A 34 2.82 -11.05 6.27
C TRP A 34 2.48 -10.64 4.84
N HIS A 35 1.20 -10.70 4.44
CA HIS A 35 0.77 -10.25 3.11
C HIS A 35 0.77 -8.73 2.98
N TYR A 36 0.74 -8.00 4.10
CA TYR A 36 0.71 -6.54 4.14
C TYR A 36 2.12 -5.95 4.23
N LEU A 37 3.12 -6.74 4.61
CA LEU A 37 4.50 -6.28 4.75
C LEU A 37 5.13 -5.87 3.40
N PRO A 38 5.03 -6.63 2.29
CA PRO A 38 5.58 -6.21 1.01
C PRO A 38 5.04 -4.85 0.50
N PRO A 39 3.71 -4.60 0.45
CA PRO A 39 3.21 -3.30 0.00
C PRO A 39 3.55 -2.17 0.98
N ALA A 40 3.64 -2.44 2.28
CA ALA A 40 4.13 -1.46 3.27
C ALA A 40 5.58 -1.03 2.99
N ILE A 41 6.48 -1.99 2.77
CA ILE A 41 7.89 -1.72 2.42
C ILE A 41 7.97 -0.96 1.10
N ALA A 42 7.16 -1.35 0.10
CA ALA A 42 7.13 -0.67 -1.18
C ALA A 42 6.69 0.81 -1.05
N CYS A 43 5.73 1.13 -0.18
CA CYS A 43 5.35 2.52 0.09
C CYS A 43 6.52 3.32 0.70
N ALA A 44 7.24 2.74 1.66
CA ALA A 44 8.41 3.38 2.28
C ALA A 44 9.54 3.61 1.25
N LEU A 45 9.84 2.60 0.42
CA LEU A 45 10.86 2.67 -0.62
C LEU A 45 10.49 3.69 -1.71
N SER A 46 9.24 3.68 -2.17
CA SER A 46 8.71 4.67 -3.12
C SER A 46 8.90 6.08 -2.60
N ASN A 47 8.57 6.31 -1.33
CA ASN A 47 8.68 7.64 -0.73
C ASN A 47 10.13 8.12 -0.69
N TRP A 48 11.03 7.25 -0.21
CA TRP A 48 12.46 7.56 -0.16
C TRP A 48 13.03 7.86 -1.56
N LEU A 49 12.72 7.02 -2.56
CA LEU A 49 13.15 7.23 -3.95
C LEU A 49 12.63 8.55 -4.53
N GLY A 50 11.36 8.87 -4.27
CA GLY A 50 10.73 10.10 -4.74
C GLY A 50 11.39 11.36 -4.15
N ASN A 51 11.71 11.30 -2.85
CA ASN A 51 12.36 12.40 -2.14
C ASN A 51 13.84 12.59 -2.54
N GLU A 52 14.53 11.52 -2.95
CA GLU A 52 15.90 11.58 -3.49
C GLU A 52 15.94 12.01 -4.98
N GLY A 53 14.78 12.32 -5.58
CA GLY A 53 14.68 12.80 -6.97
C GLY A 53 14.57 11.71 -8.03
N TYR A 54 14.52 10.43 -7.65
CA TYR A 54 14.32 9.31 -8.57
C TYR A 54 12.85 9.10 -8.92
N ALA A 55 12.27 10.04 -9.67
CA ALA A 55 10.84 10.07 -10.00
C ALA A 55 10.33 8.78 -10.66
N ILE A 56 11.01 8.29 -11.71
CA ILE A 56 10.59 7.11 -12.47
C ILE A 56 10.51 5.85 -11.58
N PRO A 57 11.58 5.44 -10.88
CA PRO A 57 11.49 4.25 -10.04
C PRO A 57 10.55 4.43 -8.84
N ALA A 58 10.41 5.65 -8.28
CA ALA A 58 9.42 5.90 -7.23
C ALA A 58 7.99 5.57 -7.70
N VAL A 59 7.60 6.10 -8.87
CA VAL A 59 6.28 5.82 -9.46
C VAL A 59 6.09 4.34 -9.77
N LEU A 60 7.12 3.66 -10.30
CA LEU A 60 7.05 2.24 -10.60
C LEU A 60 6.87 1.38 -9.33
N VAL A 61 7.61 1.69 -8.26
CA VAL A 61 7.48 0.97 -6.97
C VAL A 61 6.11 1.21 -6.35
N LEU A 62 5.61 2.45 -6.39
CA LEU A 62 4.27 2.75 -5.88
C LEU A 62 3.18 2.03 -6.68
N ALA A 63 3.27 2.06 -8.02
CA ALA A 63 2.34 1.37 -8.90
C ALA A 63 2.38 -0.15 -8.69
N ALA A 64 3.56 -0.74 -8.46
CA ALA A 64 3.71 -2.14 -8.11
C ALA A 64 3.04 -2.47 -6.76
N SER A 65 3.17 -1.59 -5.76
CA SER A 65 2.49 -1.73 -4.46
C SER A 65 0.97 -1.74 -4.62
N VAL A 66 0.43 -0.76 -5.35
CA VAL A 66 -1.01 -0.69 -5.66
C VAL A 66 -1.47 -1.92 -6.45
N GLY A 67 -0.71 -2.35 -7.44
CA GLY A 67 -0.98 -3.56 -8.20
C GLY A 67 -1.04 -4.79 -7.30
N TYR A 68 -0.08 -4.97 -6.40
CA TYR A 68 -0.08 -6.07 -5.43
C TYR A 68 -1.35 -6.04 -4.56
N ILE A 69 -1.72 -4.87 -4.04
CA ILE A 69 -2.94 -4.71 -3.23
C ILE A 69 -4.16 -5.16 -4.04
N ILE A 70 -4.30 -4.72 -5.29
CA ILE A 70 -5.48 -5.05 -6.11
C ILE A 70 -5.50 -6.54 -6.51
N TYR A 71 -4.38 -7.11 -6.94
CA TYR A 71 -4.34 -8.47 -7.51
C TYR A 71 -4.15 -9.59 -6.48
N VAL A 72 -3.39 -9.33 -5.42
CA VAL A 72 -3.06 -10.30 -4.38
C VAL A 72 -3.99 -10.15 -3.18
N LEU A 73 -4.07 -8.95 -2.58
CA LEU A 73 -4.96 -8.75 -1.44
C LEU A 73 -6.43 -8.70 -1.88
N ARG A 74 -6.73 -8.28 -3.12
CA ARG A 74 -8.10 -8.27 -3.68
C ARG A 74 -9.11 -7.65 -2.70
N PRO A 75 -8.97 -6.36 -2.37
CA PRO A 75 -9.90 -5.69 -1.46
C PRO A 75 -11.33 -5.77 -2.02
N SER A 76 -12.23 -6.35 -1.25
CA SER A 76 -13.67 -6.31 -1.55
C SER A 76 -14.21 -4.95 -1.16
N LEU A 77 -14.87 -4.26 -2.08
CA LEU A 77 -15.59 -3.04 -1.74
C LEU A 77 -16.80 -3.42 -0.89
N PRO A 78 -17.05 -2.75 0.25
CA PRO A 78 -18.26 -2.98 1.02
C PRO A 78 -19.47 -2.58 0.17
N GLY A 79 -20.24 -3.55 -0.34
CA GLY A 79 -21.52 -3.30 -1.03
C GLY A 79 -21.82 -4.03 -2.34
N ARG A 80 -21.23 -5.21 -2.63
CA ARG A 80 -21.75 -6.11 -3.68
C ARG A 80 -21.87 -7.54 -3.18
#